data_AF-A0A923LH84-F1
#
_entry.id   AF-A0A923LH84-F1
#
_cell.length_a   1.000
_cell.length_b   1.000
_cell.length_c   1.000
_cell.angle_alpha   90.00
_cell.angle_beta   90.00
_cell.angle_gamma   90.00
#
_symmetry.space_group_name_H-M   'P 1'
#
loop_
_entity.id
_entity.type
_entity.pdbx_description
1 polymer ?
#
loop_
_entity_poly.entity_id
_entity_poly.type
_entity_poly.pdbx_seq_one_letter_code
_entity_poly.pdbx_strand_id
1 'polypeptide(L)'
;MSIVIKNQIQIPSVSVMPGFGSKINLSSNTTVTARECKLFEIALHMVCKLYQHEKRNLSEFPKMNILFTYDFTFEFQNNSATNLGLYMNLIIYSMQNIRNNIITELNYLAIYIEELCHCVWHIDDELIVKNKVIEVFKLSGLNVTEELFYLKGGKVE
;
A
#
# COMPACT_ATOMS: atom_id res chain seq x y z
N MET A 1 -14.04 -1.82 17.47
CA MET A 1 -13.48 -0.47 17.30
C MET A 1 -14.00 0.07 15.97
N SER A 2 -14.87 1.08 15.99
CA SER A 2 -15.53 1.64 14.80
C SER A 2 -14.99 3.05 14.52
N ILE A 3 -13.72 3.13 14.13
CA ILE A 3 -13.21 4.32 13.47
C ILE A 3 -13.67 4.25 12.03
N VAL A 4 -14.37 5.28 11.62
CA VAL A 4 -14.89 5.40 10.26
C VAL A 4 -14.15 6.56 9.60
N ILE A 5 -13.71 6.35 8.37
CA ILE A 5 -13.17 7.43 7.55
C ILE A 5 -14.37 8.17 6.99
N LYS A 6 -14.43 9.49 7.14
CA LYS A 6 -15.53 10.26 6.56
C LYS A 6 -15.47 10.21 5.04
N ASN A 7 -16.64 10.31 4.40
CA ASN A 7 -16.80 10.31 2.94
C ASN A 7 -16.25 9.04 2.27
N GLN A 8 -16.41 7.88 2.92
CA GLN A 8 -16.03 6.60 2.33
C GLN A 8 -16.80 6.34 1.04
N ILE A 9 -16.05 6.00 -0.01
CA ILE A 9 -16.57 5.59 -1.31
C ILE A 9 -16.30 4.09 -1.48
N GLN A 10 -17.22 3.40 -2.14
CA GLN A 10 -17.05 1.99 -2.47
C GLN A 10 -15.85 1.79 -3.40
N ILE A 11 -14.97 0.87 -3.01
CA ILE A 11 -13.85 0.43 -3.83
C ILE A 11 -14.29 -0.80 -4.62
N PRO A 12 -13.89 -0.93 -5.91
CA PRO A 12 -13.96 -2.21 -6.59
C PRO A 12 -13.33 -3.34 -5.76
N SER A 13 -13.81 -4.57 -5.92
CA SER A 13 -13.26 -5.71 -5.19
C SER A 13 -11.77 -5.89 -5.51
N VAL A 14 -10.96 -6.06 -4.47
CA VAL A 14 -9.54 -6.41 -4.54
C VAL A 14 -9.40 -7.84 -4.04
N SER A 15 -8.88 -8.74 -4.87
CA SER A 15 -8.57 -10.09 -4.40
C SER A 15 -7.37 -10.07 -3.46
N VAL A 16 -7.39 -10.93 -2.44
CA VAL A 16 -6.29 -11.06 -1.49
C VAL A 16 -5.93 -12.53 -1.39
N MET A 17 -4.62 -12.81 -1.31
CA MET A 17 -4.13 -14.17 -1.12
C MET A 17 -4.77 -14.84 0.12
N PRO A 18 -5.07 -16.15 0.05
CA PRO A 18 -5.62 -16.89 1.19
C PRO A 18 -4.78 -16.70 2.47
N GLY A 19 -5.46 -16.47 3.59
CA GLY A 19 -4.84 -16.23 4.89
C GLY A 19 -4.55 -14.75 5.20
N PHE A 20 -4.45 -13.88 4.19
CA PHE A 20 -4.15 -12.45 4.41
C PHE A 20 -5.39 -11.56 4.49
N GLY A 21 -6.54 -12.00 3.97
CA GLY A 21 -7.74 -11.16 3.85
C GLY A 21 -8.19 -10.46 5.14
N SER A 22 -8.14 -11.13 6.29
CA SER A 22 -8.52 -10.53 7.59
C SER A 22 -7.51 -9.52 8.14
N LYS A 23 -6.32 -9.45 7.55
CA LYS A 23 -5.25 -8.51 7.92
C LYS A 23 -5.32 -7.22 7.10
N ILE A 24 -6.13 -7.15 6.05
CA ILE A 24 -6.17 -6.02 5.12
C ILE A 24 -7.52 -5.32 5.20
N ASN A 25 -7.52 -4.05 5.58
CA ASN A 25 -8.70 -3.18 5.44
C ASN A 25 -8.41 -2.17 4.35
N LEU A 26 -9.32 -2.09 3.38
CA LEU A 26 -9.25 -1.11 2.30
C LEU A 26 -10.34 -0.06 2.52
N SER A 27 -9.99 1.20 2.34
CA SER A 27 -10.92 2.32 2.40
C SER A 27 -10.50 3.39 1.41
N SER A 28 -11.46 4.19 0.97
CA SER A 28 -11.19 5.25 0.01
C SER A 28 -12.13 6.41 0.25
N ASN A 29 -11.65 7.64 0.05
CA ASN A 29 -12.51 8.83 -0.09
C ASN A 29 -12.50 9.39 -1.51
N THR A 30 -11.90 8.66 -2.46
CA THR A 30 -11.86 8.98 -3.88
C THR A 30 -12.28 7.77 -4.71
N THR A 31 -12.68 8.00 -5.96
CA THR A 31 -12.88 6.89 -6.90
C THR A 31 -11.54 6.25 -7.22
N VAL A 32 -11.47 4.92 -7.07
CA VAL A 32 -10.34 4.08 -7.53
C VAL A 32 -10.83 3.24 -8.70
N THR A 33 -10.13 3.28 -9.81
CA THR A 33 -10.49 2.56 -11.03
C THR A 33 -10.23 1.06 -10.88
N ALA A 34 -10.89 0.23 -11.71
CA ALA A 34 -10.64 -1.21 -11.74
C ALA A 34 -9.18 -1.54 -12.08
N ARG A 35 -8.55 -0.74 -12.95
CA ARG A 35 -7.12 -0.89 -13.30
C ARG A 35 -6.22 -0.64 -12.09
N GLU A 36 -6.46 0.44 -11.35
CA GLU A 36 -5.68 0.76 -10.14
C GLU A 36 -5.86 -0.30 -9.05
N CYS A 37 -7.09 -0.80 -8.87
CA CYS A 37 -7.36 -1.90 -7.95
C CYS A 37 -6.62 -3.17 -8.37
N LYS A 38 -6.55 -3.46 -9.69
CA LYS A 38 -5.82 -4.63 -10.18
C LYS A 38 -4.30 -4.50 -9.98
N LEU A 39 -3.74 -3.31 -10.20
CA LEU A 39 -2.33 -3.05 -9.92
C LEU A 39 -2.02 -3.17 -8.42
N PHE A 40 -2.90 -2.66 -7.56
CA PHE A 40 -2.76 -2.81 -6.12
C PHE A 40 -2.87 -4.29 -5.68
N GLU A 41 -3.81 -5.05 -6.24
CA GLU A 41 -3.93 -6.50 -6.02
C GLU A 41 -2.63 -7.24 -6.38
N ILE A 42 -2.05 -6.92 -7.54
CA ILE A 42 -0.78 -7.51 -7.98
C ILE A 42 0.34 -7.16 -7.00
N ALA A 43 0.48 -5.88 -6.63
CA ALA A 43 1.49 -5.44 -5.65
C ALA A 43 1.35 -6.18 -4.31
N LEU A 44 0.13 -6.26 -3.78
CA LEU A 44 -0.16 -6.97 -2.53
C LEU A 44 0.19 -8.45 -2.63
N HIS A 45 -0.18 -9.12 -3.72
CA HIS A 45 0.17 -10.53 -3.95
C HIS A 45 1.69 -10.75 -4.02
N MET A 46 2.43 -9.86 -4.69
CA MET A 46 3.88 -9.96 -4.77
C MET A 46 4.54 -9.83 -3.38
N VAL A 47 4.06 -8.87 -2.57
CA VAL A 47 4.52 -8.67 -1.18
C VAL A 47 4.22 -9.89 -0.31
N CYS A 48 2.98 -10.40 -0.35
CA CYS A 48 2.58 -11.59 0.40
C CYS A 48 3.40 -12.82 -0.01
N LYS A 49 3.70 -12.97 -1.31
CA LYS A 49 4.55 -14.04 -1.82
C LYS A 49 5.98 -13.96 -1.26
N LEU A 50 6.57 -12.76 -1.21
CA LEU A 50 7.88 -12.58 -0.59
C LEU A 50 7.85 -12.91 0.91
N TYR A 51 6.84 -12.43 1.62
CA TYR A 51 6.66 -12.72 3.04
C TYR A 51 6.60 -14.24 3.33
N GLN A 52 5.86 -14.98 2.51
CA GLN A 52 5.79 -16.45 2.60
C GLN A 52 7.10 -17.12 2.21
N HIS A 53 7.79 -16.62 1.18
CA HIS A 53 9.08 -17.13 0.73
C HIS A 53 10.17 -16.99 1.81
N GLU A 54 10.15 -15.89 2.57
CA GLU A 54 10.99 -15.68 3.75
C GLU A 54 10.61 -16.60 4.94
N LYS A 55 9.59 -17.45 4.79
CA LYS A 55 9.07 -18.39 5.80
C LYS A 55 8.64 -17.69 7.10
N ARG A 56 8.18 -16.44 7.01
CA ARG A 56 7.65 -15.68 8.14
C ARG A 56 6.30 -16.21 8.59
N ASN A 57 5.98 -16.03 9.87
CA ASN A 57 4.71 -16.49 10.42
C ASN A 57 3.58 -15.55 10.00
N LEU A 58 2.46 -16.10 9.51
CA LEU A 58 1.28 -15.30 9.13
C LEU A 58 0.65 -14.57 10.32
N SER A 59 0.82 -15.08 11.55
CA SER A 59 0.34 -14.39 12.75
C SER A 59 1.03 -13.04 12.95
N GLU A 60 2.32 -12.95 12.59
CA GLU A 60 3.17 -11.76 12.68
C GLU A 60 2.90 -10.75 11.55
N PHE A 61 2.15 -11.16 10.51
CA PHE A 61 1.79 -10.24 9.44
C PHE A 61 0.90 -9.12 10.00
N PRO A 62 1.29 -7.85 9.83
CA PRO A 62 0.60 -6.75 10.49
C PRO A 62 -0.80 -6.57 9.91
N LYS A 63 -1.72 -6.13 10.77
CA LYS A 63 -3.00 -5.61 10.28
C LYS A 63 -2.71 -4.27 9.61
N MET A 64 -3.08 -4.13 8.34
CA MET A 64 -2.86 -2.94 7.53
C MET A 64 -4.20 -2.26 7.23
N ASN A 65 -4.20 -0.94 7.32
CA ASN A 65 -5.31 -0.10 6.91
C ASN A 65 -4.81 0.72 5.73
N ILE A 66 -5.31 0.43 4.54
CA ILE A 66 -4.93 1.10 3.31
C ILE A 66 -6.02 2.09 2.95
N LEU A 67 -5.63 3.35 2.77
CA LEU A 67 -6.50 4.45 2.41
C LEU A 67 -6.09 5.03 1.07
N PHE A 68 -6.99 4.95 0.09
CA PHE A 68 -6.87 5.72 -1.14
C PHE A 68 -7.53 7.09 -0.93
N THR A 69 -6.76 8.15 -1.10
CA THR A 69 -7.24 9.53 -0.99
C THR A 69 -7.17 10.23 -2.32
N TYR A 70 -7.94 11.30 -2.48
CA TYR A 70 -7.71 12.21 -3.61
C TYR A 70 -6.31 12.85 -3.48
N ASP A 71 -6.04 13.54 -2.38
CA ASP A 71 -4.91 14.48 -2.21
C ASP A 71 -4.25 14.41 -0.81
N PHE A 72 -4.26 13.24 -0.16
CA PHE A 72 -3.88 13.04 1.25
C PHE A 72 -4.80 13.70 2.30
N THR A 73 -5.89 14.35 1.90
CA THR A 73 -6.89 14.84 2.85
C THR A 73 -7.83 13.72 3.28
N PHE A 74 -7.99 13.53 4.59
CA PHE A 74 -8.98 12.61 5.17
C PHE A 74 -9.27 12.99 6.62
N GLU A 75 -10.40 12.50 7.15
CA GLU A 75 -10.79 12.70 8.54
C GLU A 75 -11.12 11.37 9.20
N PHE A 76 -10.62 11.18 10.42
CA PHE A 76 -11.05 10.11 11.30
C PHE A 76 -12.21 10.57 12.17
N GLN A 77 -13.21 9.70 12.31
CA GLN A 77 -14.25 9.85 13.32
C GLN A 77 -14.09 8.77 14.38
N ASN A 78 -13.76 9.17 15.61
CA ASN A 78 -13.77 8.28 16.76
C ASN A 78 -15.17 8.25 17.37
N ASN A 79 -15.88 7.14 17.18
CA ASN A 79 -17.22 6.95 17.74
C ASN A 79 -17.21 6.39 19.18
N SER A 80 -16.04 6.25 19.80
CA SER A 80 -15.90 5.77 21.17
C SER A 80 -15.63 6.91 22.14
N ALA A 81 -16.55 7.12 23.08
CA ALA A 81 -16.40 8.10 24.16
C ALA A 81 -15.30 7.73 25.17
N THR A 82 -14.82 6.47 25.17
CA THR A 82 -13.84 5.96 26.14
C THR A 82 -12.45 5.74 25.56
N ASN A 83 -12.27 5.88 24.24
CA ASN A 83 -10.96 5.69 23.62
C ASN A 83 -10.12 6.96 23.75
N LEU A 84 -9.05 6.88 24.54
CA LEU A 84 -8.10 7.99 24.76
C LEU A 84 -6.92 8.02 23.78
N GLY A 85 -6.75 6.96 22.97
CA GLY A 85 -5.67 6.86 22.00
C GLY A 85 -5.96 5.82 20.93
N LEU A 86 -5.23 5.91 19.83
CA LEU A 86 -5.33 5.01 18.68
C LEU A 86 -3.94 4.68 18.17
N TYR A 87 -3.68 3.38 18.00
CA TYR A 87 -2.54 2.88 17.25
C TYR A 87 -3.06 2.09 16.05
N MET A 88 -2.53 2.37 14.86
CA MET A 88 -2.86 1.62 13.65
C MET A 88 -1.73 1.73 12.63
N ASN A 89 -1.49 0.65 11.89
CA ASN A 89 -0.65 0.74 10.69
C ASN A 89 -1.52 1.28 9.56
N LEU A 90 -1.16 2.45 9.05
CA LEU A 90 -1.91 3.19 8.05
C LEU A 90 -1.02 3.44 6.84
N ILE A 91 -1.47 3.02 5.67
CA ILE A 91 -0.85 3.32 4.38
C ILE A 91 -1.79 4.25 3.62
N ILE A 92 -1.27 5.33 3.06
CA ILE A 92 -2.07 6.33 2.35
C ILE A 92 -1.52 6.54 0.96
N TYR A 93 -2.38 6.39 -0.04
CA TYR A 93 -2.06 6.67 -1.43
C TYR A 93 -2.85 7.89 -1.90
N SER A 94 -2.17 8.98 -2.29
CA SER A 94 -2.82 10.08 -3.01
C SER A 94 -2.98 9.70 -4.48
N MET A 95 -4.20 9.38 -4.87
CA MET A 95 -4.52 8.98 -6.23
C MET A 95 -4.35 10.12 -7.22
N GLN A 96 -4.60 11.37 -6.82
CA GLN A 96 -4.32 12.53 -7.68
C GLN A 96 -2.82 12.63 -8.00
N ASN A 97 -1.97 12.56 -6.98
CA ASN A 97 -0.52 12.67 -7.17
C ASN A 97 0.03 11.49 -7.97
N ILE A 98 -0.43 10.28 -7.69
CA ILE A 98 -0.04 9.09 -8.46
C ILE A 98 -0.44 9.25 -9.92
N ARG A 99 -1.70 9.62 -10.22
CA ARG A 99 -2.18 9.78 -11.60
C ARG A 99 -1.43 10.87 -12.37
N ASN A 100 -1.05 11.96 -11.70
CA ASN A 100 -0.39 13.10 -12.34
C ASN A 100 1.10 12.86 -12.62
N ASN A 101 1.78 12.08 -11.77
CA ASN A 101 3.24 11.92 -11.84
C ASN A 101 3.67 10.57 -12.42
N ILE A 102 2.76 9.60 -12.49
CA ILE A 102 3.11 8.22 -12.80
C ILE A 102 2.63 7.80 -14.19
N ILE A 103 3.60 7.43 -15.01
CA ILE A 103 3.40 7.18 -16.43
C ILE A 103 3.22 5.68 -16.71
N THR A 104 3.92 4.81 -15.97
CA THR A 104 3.96 3.36 -16.26
C THR A 104 3.31 2.54 -15.16
N GLU A 105 2.79 1.37 -15.52
CA GLU A 105 2.26 0.40 -14.55
C GLU A 105 3.33 -0.09 -13.58
N LEU A 106 4.58 -0.18 -14.05
CA LEU A 106 5.71 -0.58 -13.22
C LEU A 106 5.95 0.42 -12.07
N ASN A 107 5.77 1.71 -12.33
CA ASN A 107 5.87 2.74 -11.29
C ASN A 107 4.69 2.68 -10.30
N TYR A 108 3.46 2.37 -10.77
CA TYR A 108 2.33 2.12 -9.86
C TYR A 108 2.64 0.96 -8.91
N LEU A 109 3.14 -0.15 -9.46
CA LEU A 109 3.55 -1.30 -8.67
C LEU A 109 4.64 -0.94 -7.68
N ALA A 110 5.67 -0.21 -8.09
CA ALA A 110 6.76 0.20 -7.21
C ALA A 110 6.26 1.01 -6.01
N ILE A 111 5.41 2.01 -6.23
CA ILE A 111 4.84 2.85 -5.16
C ILE A 111 3.99 2.02 -4.20
N TYR A 112 3.12 1.16 -4.73
CA TYR A 112 2.30 0.31 -3.86
C TYR A 112 3.14 -0.69 -3.06
N ILE A 113 4.15 -1.30 -3.68
CA ILE A 113 5.03 -2.26 -3.01
C ILE A 113 5.86 -1.57 -1.93
N GLU A 114 6.36 -0.35 -2.18
CA GLU A 114 7.20 0.40 -1.23
C GLU A 114 6.48 0.64 0.10
N GLU A 115 5.28 1.22 0.07
CA GLU A 115 4.52 1.47 1.30
C GLU A 115 4.06 0.19 1.99
N LEU A 116 3.72 -0.85 1.21
CA LEU A 116 3.45 -2.18 1.77
C LEU A 116 4.71 -2.75 2.44
N CYS A 117 5.90 -2.53 1.89
CA CYS A 117 7.16 -3.00 2.47
C CYS A 117 7.51 -2.27 3.77
N HIS A 118 7.34 -0.94 3.81
CA HIS A 118 7.45 -0.17 5.05
C HIS A 118 6.57 -0.78 6.14
N CYS A 119 5.30 -1.02 5.83
CA CYS A 119 4.35 -1.52 6.81
C CYS A 119 4.60 -2.98 7.23
N VAL A 120 4.90 -3.88 6.28
CA VAL A 120 5.03 -5.32 6.56
C VAL A 120 6.31 -5.65 7.31
N TRP A 121 7.42 -5.00 6.98
CA TRP A 121 8.72 -5.26 7.60
C TRP A 121 9.12 -4.22 8.66
N HIS A 122 8.31 -3.19 8.90
CA HIS A 122 8.60 -2.09 9.84
C HIS A 122 9.95 -1.42 9.54
N ILE A 123 10.15 -1.06 8.28
CA ILE A 123 11.37 -0.42 7.79
C ILE A 123 11.07 1.07 7.66
N ASP A 124 11.85 1.94 8.31
CA ASP A 124 11.74 3.40 8.13
C ASP A 124 12.80 3.96 7.16
N ASP A 125 13.87 3.19 6.92
CA ASP A 125 14.96 3.60 6.05
C ASP A 125 14.61 3.39 4.57
N GLU A 126 14.60 4.49 3.82
CA GLU A 126 14.27 4.57 2.39
C GLU A 126 15.20 3.75 1.49
N LEU A 127 16.46 3.52 1.86
CA LEU A 127 17.36 2.68 1.09
C LEU A 127 17.06 1.20 1.35
N ILE A 128 16.80 0.84 2.61
CA ILE A 128 16.45 -0.52 3.00
C ILE A 128 15.12 -0.95 2.36
N VAL A 129 14.11 -0.07 2.35
CA VAL A 129 12.82 -0.40 1.72
C VAL A 129 12.99 -0.59 0.21
N LYS A 130 13.79 0.22 -0.48
CA LYS A 130 14.05 0.07 -1.93
C LYS A 130 14.70 -1.26 -2.26
N ASN A 131 15.66 -1.70 -1.45
CA ASN A 131 16.23 -3.04 -1.57
C ASN A 131 15.16 -4.13 -1.41
N LYS A 132 14.24 -3.96 -0.44
CA LYS A 132 13.13 -4.89 -0.25
C LYS A 132 12.16 -4.89 -1.45
N VAL A 133 11.85 -3.73 -2.03
CA VAL A 133 11.02 -3.63 -3.25
C VAL A 133 11.68 -4.38 -4.42
N ILE A 134 13.01 -4.25 -4.59
CA ILE A 134 13.76 -5.00 -5.61
C ILE A 134 13.65 -6.52 -5.39
N GLU A 135 13.72 -7.00 -4.15
CA GLU A 135 13.51 -8.41 -3.83
C GLU A 135 12.10 -8.90 -4.22
N VAL A 136 11.07 -8.09 -3.95
CA VAL A 136 9.67 -8.38 -4.31
C VAL A 136 9.52 -8.54 -5.83
N PHE A 137 10.11 -7.63 -6.62
CA PHE A 137 10.10 -7.73 -8.07
C PHE A 137 10.86 -8.96 -8.58
N LYS A 138 12.08 -9.21 -8.07
CA LYS A 138 12.90 -10.37 -8.46
C LYS A 138 12.18 -11.69 -8.22
N LEU A 139 11.56 -11.88 -7.06
CA LEU A 139 10.79 -13.10 -6.74
C LEU A 139 9.56 -13.29 -7.66
N SER A 140 9.08 -12.20 -8.24
CA SER A 140 7.94 -12.19 -9.16
C SER A 140 8.35 -12.33 -10.62
N GLY A 141 9.65 -12.53 -10.90
CA GLY A 141 10.19 -12.70 -12.25
C GLY A 141 10.41 -11.40 -13.02
N LEU A 142 10.37 -10.25 -12.34
CA LEU A 142 10.60 -8.93 -12.92
C LEU A 142 12.01 -8.47 -12.54
N ASN A 143 12.85 -8.24 -13.54
CA ASN A 143 14.18 -7.67 -13.35
C ASN A 143 14.06 -6.15 -13.38
N VAL A 144 14.12 -5.53 -12.20
CA VAL A 144 14.13 -4.07 -12.03
C VAL A 144 15.48 -3.63 -11.43
N THR A 145 15.93 -2.45 -11.84
CA THR A 145 17.11 -1.77 -11.28
C THR A 145 16.69 -0.64 -10.37
N GLU A 146 17.64 -0.07 -9.62
CA GLU A 146 17.38 1.13 -8.80
C GLU A 146 16.89 2.33 -9.62
N GLU A 147 17.12 2.32 -10.93
CA GLU A 147 16.66 3.36 -11.86
C GLU A 147 15.14 3.54 -11.86
N LEU A 148 14.39 2.49 -11.49
CA LEU A 148 12.95 2.54 -11.32
C LEU A 148 12.52 3.60 -10.28
N PHE A 149 13.36 3.88 -9.28
CA PHE A 149 13.07 4.79 -8.17
C PHE A 149 13.51 6.23 -8.42
N TYR A 150 14.37 6.50 -9.41
CA TYR A 150 14.82 7.87 -9.72
C TYR A 150 13.76 8.72 -10.44
N LEU A 151 12.65 8.12 -10.90
CA LEU A 151 11.51 8.83 -11.45
C LEU A 151 10.71 9.63 -10.39
N LYS A 152 10.92 9.37 -9.08
CA LYS A 152 10.41 10.23 -7.99
C LYS A 152 11.08 11.62 -7.95
N GLY A 153 12.18 11.83 -8.69
CA GLY A 153 12.99 13.06 -8.68
C GLY A 153 12.90 13.95 -9.93
N GLY A 154 11.87 13.79 -10.75
CA GLY A 154 11.68 14.59 -11.97
C GLY A 154 11.32 16.05 -11.68
N LYS A 155 12.35 16.92 -11.63
CA LYS A 155 12.34 18.39 -11.80
C LYS A 155 11.02 19.13 -11.51
N VAL A 156 11.01 19.86 -10.40
CA VAL A 156 10.35 21.17 -10.38
C VAL A 156 11.30 22.11 -11.12
N GLU A 157 10.98 22.44 -12.37
CA GLU A 157 11.45 23.69 -12.98
C GLU A 157 10.55 24.84 -12.50
#